data_AF-A0A920J7M7-F1
#
_entry.id   AF-A0A920J7M7-F1
#
_cell.length_a   1.000
_cell.length_b   1.000
_cell.length_c   1.000
_cell.angle_alpha   90.00
_cell.angle_beta   90.00
_cell.angle_gamma   90.00
#
_symmetry.space_group_name_H-M   'P 1'
#
loop_
_entity.id
_entity.type
_entity.pdbx_description
1 polymer ?
#
loop_
_entity_poly.entity_id
_entity_poly.type
_entity_poly.pdbx_seq_one_letter_code
_entity_poly.pdbx_strand_id
1 'polypeptide(L)'
;MTSMYHGRAQEQEVSVAFDNDGKIQALKVFASQDMGGYADGTGMGMPVLTTAMSAGCYVIPNVSIAWGNVLTNTTPIAAYRGAGRPEATYLIERAMDHIAYKLDMDPTEVRPRNYIPKDSFPYPTHSELAV
;
A
#
# COMPACT_ATOMS: atom_id res chain seq x y z
N MET A 1 26.62 0.28 -8.78
CA MET A 1 25.96 1.54 -8.35
C MET A 1 25.93 1.55 -6.84
N THR A 2 26.77 2.36 -6.18
CA THR A 2 26.99 2.31 -4.73
C THR A 2 26.81 3.66 -4.02
N SER A 3 26.42 4.71 -4.75
CA SER A 3 26.37 6.08 -4.22
C SER A 3 25.30 6.96 -4.86
N MET A 4 24.46 6.39 -5.73
CA MET A 4 23.27 7.08 -6.26
C MET A 4 22.06 6.71 -5.42
N TYR A 5 21.05 7.56 -5.42
CA TYR A 5 19.79 7.23 -4.75
C TYR A 5 19.21 5.91 -5.23
N HIS A 6 18.76 5.12 -4.26
CA HIS A 6 17.94 3.94 -4.52
C HIS A 6 16.45 4.30 -4.39
N GLY A 7 15.57 3.37 -4.70
CA GLY A 7 14.13 3.53 -4.47
C GLY A 7 13.57 2.28 -3.81
N ARG A 8 12.30 2.33 -3.41
CA ARG A 8 11.61 1.27 -2.65
C ARG A 8 12.10 1.25 -1.19
N ALA A 9 12.46 0.06 -0.71
CA ALA A 9 12.91 -0.21 0.65
C ALA A 9 11.85 0.01 1.73
N GLN A 10 10.59 -0.31 1.39
CA GLN A 10 9.54 -0.48 2.39
C GLN A 10 9.38 -1.94 2.76
N GLU A 11 9.34 -2.20 4.06
CA GLU A 11 8.83 -3.44 4.62
C GLU A 11 7.42 -3.17 5.16
N GLN A 12 6.45 -3.97 4.74
CA GLN A 12 5.03 -3.73 4.99
C GLN A 12 4.40 -4.93 5.68
N GLU A 13 3.88 -4.71 6.88
CA GLU A 13 3.01 -5.64 7.57
C GLU A 13 1.56 -5.32 7.20
N VAL A 14 0.87 -6.26 6.56
CA VAL A 14 -0.47 -6.06 6.00
C VAL A 14 -1.44 -7.08 6.60
N SER A 15 -2.53 -6.57 7.16
CA SER A 15 -3.67 -7.37 7.63
C SER A 15 -4.93 -6.94 6.89
N VAL A 16 -5.66 -7.91 6.35
CA VAL A 16 -6.92 -7.67 5.63
C VAL A 16 -8.04 -8.49 6.24
N ALA A 17 -9.19 -7.85 6.47
CA ALA A 17 -10.42 -8.51 6.90
C ALA A 17 -11.37 -8.60 5.71
N PHE A 18 -11.99 -9.76 5.52
CA PHE A 18 -12.90 -10.06 4.41
C PHE A 18 -13.96 -11.07 4.85
N ASP A 19 -15.09 -11.11 4.14
CA ASP A 19 -16.15 -12.11 4.34
C ASP A 19 -15.95 -13.36 3.47
N ASN A 20 -16.84 -14.35 3.62
CA ASN A 20 -16.76 -15.61 2.88
C ASN A 20 -16.96 -15.45 1.37
N ASP A 21 -17.47 -14.30 0.90
CA ASP A 21 -17.62 -13.98 -0.52
C ASP A 21 -16.39 -13.23 -1.07
N GLY A 22 -15.36 -13.02 -0.24
CA GLY A 22 -14.12 -12.34 -0.63
C GLY A 22 -14.25 -10.82 -0.67
N LYS A 23 -15.30 -10.24 -0.07
CA LYS A 23 -15.47 -8.78 0.01
C LYS A 23 -14.70 -8.23 1.20
N ILE A 24 -13.84 -7.24 0.94
CA ILE A 24 -13.00 -6.59 1.94
C ILE A 24 -13.87 -5.74 2.88
N GLN A 25 -13.59 -5.88 4.17
CA GLN A 25 -14.22 -5.12 5.25
C GLN A 25 -13.23 -4.14 5.90
N ALA A 26 -11.95 -4.49 5.97
CA ALA A 26 -10.91 -3.61 6.52
C ALA A 26 -9.51 -3.91 5.99
N LEU A 27 -8.68 -2.87 5.94
CA LEU A 27 -7.24 -2.94 5.65
C LEU A 27 -6.46 -2.26 6.78
N LYS A 28 -5.49 -2.98 7.35
CA LYS A 28 -4.53 -2.43 8.31
C LYS A 28 -3.11 -2.62 7.78
N VAL A 29 -2.32 -1.55 7.78
CA VAL A 29 -0.92 -1.58 7.32
C VAL A 29 -0.02 -0.90 8.32
N PHE A 30 1.13 -1.52 8.61
CA PHE A 30 2.29 -0.84 9.17
C PHE A 30 3.44 -0.93 8.18
N ALA A 31 4.03 0.21 7.79
CA ALA A 31 5.17 0.24 6.87
C ALA A 31 6.41 0.84 7.55
N SER A 32 7.53 0.13 7.50
CA SER A 32 8.84 0.69 7.82
C SER A 32 9.55 1.08 6.54
N GLN A 33 10.08 2.30 6.50
CA GLN A 33 10.80 2.85 5.35
C GLN A 33 12.28 2.99 5.70
N ASP A 34 13.12 2.21 5.02
CA ASP A 34 14.57 2.43 5.09
C ASP A 34 14.91 3.71 4.32
N MET A 35 15.57 4.63 5.02
CA MET A 35 15.96 5.96 4.54
C MET A 35 17.42 6.05 4.10
N GLY A 36 18.23 5.03 4.39
CA GLY A 36 19.68 5.09 4.32
C GLY A 36 20.30 6.03 5.35
N GLY A 37 21.51 6.51 5.05
CA GLY A 37 22.39 7.17 6.02
C GLY A 37 21.96 8.57 6.45
N TYR A 38 21.03 9.20 5.76
CA TYR A 38 20.50 10.50 6.14
C TYR A 38 19.07 10.70 5.64
N ALA A 39 18.34 11.52 6.39
CA ALA A 39 16.95 11.83 6.13
C ALA A 39 16.80 12.80 4.96
N ASP A 40 16.69 12.26 3.74
CA ASP A 40 16.24 13.02 2.57
C ASP A 40 14.71 13.20 2.63
N GLY A 41 14.24 14.44 2.46
CA GLY A 41 12.81 14.76 2.47
C GLY A 41 12.01 13.98 1.43
N THR A 42 12.62 13.64 0.28
CA THR A 42 11.98 12.83 -0.75
C THR A 42 11.74 11.41 -0.27
N GLY A 43 12.75 10.76 0.33
CA GLY A 43 12.61 9.40 0.84
C GLY A 43 11.62 9.34 2.02
N MET A 44 11.65 10.33 2.91
CA MET A 44 10.77 10.39 4.08
C MET A 44 9.28 10.49 3.69
N GLY A 45 8.99 11.08 2.53
CA GLY A 45 7.63 11.25 2.03
C GLY A 45 7.07 10.03 1.30
N MET A 46 7.84 8.96 1.08
CA MET A 46 7.36 7.80 0.30
C MET A 46 6.19 7.05 0.97
N PRO A 47 6.20 6.81 2.29
CA PRO A 47 5.07 6.17 2.98
C PRO A 47 3.78 7.01 2.95
N VAL A 48 3.90 8.33 2.85
CA VAL A 48 2.74 9.24 2.67
C VAL A 48 2.03 8.93 1.35
N LEU A 49 2.77 8.83 0.25
CA LEU A 49 2.20 8.48 -1.06
C LEU A 49 1.72 7.03 -1.13
N THR A 50 2.36 6.15 -0.37
CA THR A 50 1.92 4.77 -0.21
C THR A 50 0.55 4.72 0.45
N THR A 51 0.39 5.44 1.56
CA THR A 51 -0.86 5.56 2.32
C THR A 51 -2.01 6.02 1.42
N ALA A 52 -1.79 7.13 0.69
CA ALA A 52 -2.81 7.73 -0.17
C ALA A 52 -3.36 6.78 -1.27
N MET A 53 -2.62 5.74 -1.65
CA MET A 53 -2.99 4.82 -2.74
C MET A 53 -3.22 3.38 -2.28
N SER A 54 -3.17 3.10 -0.97
CA SER A 54 -3.22 1.74 -0.43
C SER A 54 -4.58 1.04 -0.64
N ALA A 55 -5.66 1.79 -0.87
CA ALA A 55 -6.95 1.21 -1.23
C ALA A 55 -7.04 0.75 -2.71
N GLY A 56 -6.13 1.21 -3.57
CA GLY A 56 -6.12 0.87 -4.99
C GLY A 56 -7.44 1.22 -5.68
N CYS A 57 -8.00 0.26 -6.42
CA CYS A 57 -9.28 0.39 -7.12
C CYS A 57 -10.46 -0.24 -6.35
N TYR A 58 -10.28 -0.53 -5.05
CA TYR A 58 -11.19 -1.33 -4.27
C TYR A 58 -11.99 -0.49 -3.26
N VAL A 59 -13.22 -0.91 -3.00
CA VAL A 59 -14.08 -0.40 -1.93
C VAL A 59 -13.64 -1.04 -0.62
N ILE A 60 -12.96 -0.25 0.22
CA ILE A 60 -12.47 -0.70 1.54
C ILE A 60 -13.05 0.25 2.60
N PRO A 61 -14.07 -0.17 3.36
CA PRO A 61 -14.77 0.74 4.28
C PRO A 61 -13.91 1.23 5.44
N ASN A 62 -12.97 0.41 5.92
CA ASN A 62 -12.15 0.71 7.09
C ASN A 62 -10.68 0.58 6.73
N VAL A 63 -9.92 1.68 6.84
CA VAL A 63 -8.48 1.68 6.54
C VAL A 63 -7.72 2.27 7.73
N SER A 64 -6.68 1.59 8.18
CA SER A 64 -5.76 2.06 9.21
C SER A 64 -4.33 1.85 8.75
N ILE A 65 -3.60 2.94 8.53
CA ILE A 65 -2.23 2.88 8.02
C ILE A 65 -1.34 3.70 8.94
N ALA A 66 -0.27 3.08 9.41
CA ALA A 66 0.79 3.72 10.15
C ALA A 66 2.12 3.41 9.47
N TRP A 67 3.12 4.28 9.67
CA TRP A 67 4.44 4.07 9.12
C TRP A 67 5.52 4.75 9.96
N GLY A 68 6.74 4.27 9.82
CA GLY A 68 7.92 4.81 10.48
C GLY A 68 9.12 4.84 9.53
N ASN A 69 9.97 5.86 9.68
CA ASN A 69 11.23 5.98 8.95
C ASN A 69 12.37 5.41 9.79
N VAL A 70 13.26 4.65 9.16
CA VAL A 70 14.41 4.01 9.79
C VAL A 70 15.68 4.46 9.08
N LEU A 71 16.65 5.00 9.83
CA LEU A 71 17.98 5.31 9.31
C LEU A 71 18.86 4.06 9.33
N THR A 72 19.62 3.84 8.26
CA THR A 72 20.53 2.70 8.13
C THR A 72 21.88 3.15 7.58
N ASN A 73 22.92 2.31 7.66
CA ASN A 73 24.25 2.63 7.11
C ASN A 73 24.35 2.37 5.59
N THR A 74 23.31 2.72 4.83
CA THR A 74 23.23 2.52 3.37
C THR A 74 23.10 3.85 2.61
N THR A 75 23.26 3.82 1.29
CA THR A 75 23.00 5.01 0.46
C THR A 75 21.52 5.39 0.55
N PRO A 76 21.18 6.69 0.70
CA PRO A 76 19.79 7.09 0.85
C PRO A 76 18.90 6.70 -0.32
N ILE A 77 17.61 6.68 -0.03
CA ILE A 77 16.58 6.49 -1.04
C ILE A 77 15.98 7.83 -1.50
N ALA A 78 15.43 7.84 -2.71
CA ALA A 78 14.64 8.94 -3.22
C ALA A 78 13.51 8.43 -4.12
N ALA A 79 12.74 9.36 -4.67
CA ALA A 79 11.67 9.05 -5.61
C ALA A 79 12.23 8.32 -6.84
N TYR A 80 11.77 7.10 -7.03
CA TYR A 80 12.02 6.32 -8.23
C TYR A 80 10.69 5.87 -8.83
N ARG A 81 10.41 6.31 -10.06
CA ARG A 81 9.26 5.93 -10.91
C ARG A 81 8.05 5.38 -10.15
N GLY A 82 7.13 6.28 -9.79
CA GLY A 82 5.91 5.97 -9.03
C GLY A 82 6.01 6.36 -7.56
N ALA A 83 7.14 6.11 -6.89
CA ALA A 83 7.49 6.65 -5.58
C ALA A 83 6.39 6.43 -4.48
N GLY A 84 6.43 5.28 -3.80
CA GLY A 84 5.42 4.88 -2.79
C GLY A 84 4.17 4.24 -3.39
N ARG A 85 3.77 4.64 -4.60
CA ARG A 85 2.60 4.06 -5.29
C ARG A 85 2.82 2.61 -5.74
N PRO A 86 3.99 2.22 -6.29
CA PRO A 86 4.26 0.81 -6.60
C PRO A 86 4.17 -0.08 -5.36
N GLU A 87 4.61 0.40 -4.21
CA GLU A 87 4.55 -0.27 -2.92
C GLU A 87 3.08 -0.42 -2.46
N ALA A 88 2.27 0.62 -2.63
CA ALA A 88 0.82 0.58 -2.38
C ALA A 88 0.08 -0.39 -3.32
N THR A 89 0.42 -0.41 -4.61
CA THR A 89 -0.18 -1.37 -5.55
C THR A 89 0.23 -2.79 -5.21
N TYR A 90 1.51 -3.01 -4.89
CA TYR A 90 1.99 -4.33 -4.52
C TYR A 90 1.26 -4.86 -3.28
N LEU A 91 1.14 -4.05 -2.22
CA LEU A 91 0.50 -4.50 -0.97
C LEU A 91 -0.96 -4.92 -1.19
N ILE A 92 -1.75 -4.11 -1.91
CA ILE A 92 -3.18 -4.38 -2.07
C ILE A 92 -3.42 -5.54 -3.03
N GLU A 93 -2.66 -5.64 -4.12
CA GLU A 93 -2.79 -6.76 -5.06
C GLU A 93 -2.36 -8.09 -4.43
N ARG A 94 -1.32 -8.07 -3.59
CA ARG A 94 -0.95 -9.23 -2.79
C ARG A 94 -2.06 -9.60 -1.81
N ALA A 95 -2.70 -8.63 -1.16
CA ALA A 95 -3.84 -8.89 -0.29
C ALA A 95 -5.01 -9.54 -1.06
N MET A 96 -5.33 -9.07 -2.27
CA MET A 96 -6.35 -9.69 -3.13
C MET A 96 -6.03 -11.14 -3.49
N ASP A 97 -4.78 -11.42 -3.87
CA ASP A 97 -4.34 -12.79 -4.15
C ASP A 97 -4.42 -13.68 -2.91
N HIS A 98 -4.07 -13.15 -1.73
CA HIS A 98 -4.13 -13.89 -0.47
C HIS A 98 -5.58 -14.19 -0.04
N ILE A 99 -6.53 -13.28 -0.29
CA ILE A 99 -7.97 -13.53 -0.09
C ILE A 99 -8.44 -14.66 -0.98
N ALA A 100 -8.14 -14.57 -2.29
CA ALA A 100 -8.51 -15.59 -3.26
C ALA A 100 -7.95 -16.97 -2.90
N TYR A 101 -6.67 -17.03 -2.53
CA TYR A 101 -6.02 -18.24 -2.04
C TYR A 101 -6.70 -18.80 -0.79
N LYS A 102 -7.07 -17.95 0.16
CA LYS A 102 -7.67 -18.40 1.43
C LYS A 102 -9.09 -18.96 1.25
N LEU A 103 -9.83 -18.47 0.26
CA LEU A 103 -11.19 -18.89 -0.06
C LEU A 103 -11.26 -19.97 -1.16
N ASP A 104 -10.11 -20.42 -1.69
CA ASP A 104 -10.03 -21.34 -2.84
C ASP A 104 -10.79 -20.81 -4.07
N MET A 105 -10.56 -19.55 -4.38
CA MET A 105 -11.24 -18.81 -5.45
C MET A 105 -10.27 -18.36 -6.52
N ASP A 106 -10.77 -18.16 -7.75
CA ASP A 106 -9.98 -17.53 -8.81
C ASP A 106 -9.74 -16.04 -8.46
N PRO A 107 -8.48 -15.56 -8.48
CA PRO A 107 -8.16 -14.17 -8.17
C PRO A 107 -8.84 -13.15 -9.11
N THR A 108 -9.23 -13.56 -10.31
CA THR A 108 -9.98 -12.74 -11.28
C THR A 108 -11.45 -12.60 -10.92
N GLU A 109 -12.00 -13.47 -10.07
CA GLU A 109 -13.37 -13.36 -9.56
C GLU A 109 -13.45 -12.51 -8.28
N VAL A 110 -12.41 -12.54 -7.44
CA VAL A 110 -12.39 -11.79 -6.16
C VAL A 110 -12.25 -10.29 -6.40
N ARG A 111 -11.47 -9.86 -7.39
CA ARG A 111 -11.24 -8.43 -7.67
C ARG A 111 -12.51 -7.67 -8.08
N PRO A 112 -13.32 -8.13 -9.04
CA PRO A 112 -14.57 -7.47 -9.42
C PRO A 112 -15.57 -7.27 -8.28
N ARG A 113 -15.59 -8.17 -7.29
CA ARG A 113 -16.46 -8.05 -6.11
C ARG A 113 -16.12 -6.85 -5.24
N ASN A 114 -14.90 -6.35 -5.36
CA ASN A 114 -14.36 -5.27 -4.55
C ASN A 114 -14.18 -3.97 -5.33
N TYR A 115 -14.34 -3.93 -6.66
CA TYR A 115 -14.11 -2.70 -7.41
C TYR A 115 -15.07 -1.57 -7.03
N ILE A 116 -14.59 -0.34 -7.14
CA ILE A 116 -15.43 0.85 -7.08
C ILE A 116 -16.45 0.80 -8.23
N PRO A 117 -17.76 0.82 -7.96
CA PRO A 117 -18.77 0.81 -8.99
C PRO A 117 -18.67 2.05 -9.89
N LYS A 118 -18.92 1.89 -11.19
CA LYS A 118 -18.86 2.97 -12.18
C LYS A 118 -19.74 4.17 -11.79
N ASP A 119 -20.90 3.90 -11.22
CA ASP A 119 -21.90 4.93 -10.91
C ASP A 119 -21.62 5.62 -9.56
N SER A 120 -20.57 5.20 -8.84
CA SER A 120 -20.15 5.79 -7.56
C SER A 120 -19.13 6.91 -7.71
N PHE A 121 -18.69 7.25 -8.93
CA PHE A 121 -17.76 8.35 -9.15
C PHE A 121 -18.49 9.71 -9.17
N PRO A 122 -17.93 10.76 -8.54
CA PRO A 122 -16.64 10.80 -7.82
C PRO A 122 -16.68 10.04 -6.49
N TYR A 123 -15.72 9.14 -6.30
CA TYR A 123 -15.65 8.26 -5.12
C TYR A 123 -14.59 8.78 -4.13
N PRO A 124 -14.96 9.12 -2.88
CA PRO A 124 -14.00 9.50 -1.85
C PRO A 124 -13.21 8.27 -1.42
N THR A 125 -11.89 8.42 -1.34
CA THR A 125 -11.00 7.31 -0.98
C THR A 125 -10.85 7.24 0.54
N HIS A 126 -10.97 6.07 1.15
CA HIS A 126 -10.91 5.91 2.62
C HIS A 126 -9.47 5.76 3.17
N SER A 127 -8.44 5.81 2.33
CA SER A 127 -7.02 5.76 2.71
C SER A 127 -6.40 7.17 2.80
N GLU A 128 -7.17 8.15 3.26
CA GLU A 128 -6.69 9.53 3.40
C GLU A 128 -5.62 9.63 4.49
N LEU A 129 -4.78 10.64 4.37
CA LEU A 129 -3.80 10.96 5.40
C LEU A 129 -4.57 11.43 6.64
N ALA A 130 -4.37 10.76 7.78
CA ALA A 130 -4.78 11.33 9.05
C ALA A 130 -3.97 12.61 9.26
N VAL A 131 -4.61 13.77 9.09
CA VAL A 131 -4.07 15.09 9.42
C VAL A 131 -4.25 15.33 10.91
#